data_AF-A0A399YI49-F1
#
_entry.id   AF-A0A399YI49-F1
#
_cell.length_a   1.000
_cell.length_b   1.000
_cell.length_c   1.000
_cell.angle_alpha   90.00
_cell.angle_beta   90.00
_cell.angle_gamma   90.00
#
_symmetry.space_group_name_H-M   'P 1'
#
loop_
_entity.id
_entity.type
_entity.pdbx_description
1 polymer ?
#
loop_
_entity_poly.entity_id
_entity_poly.type
_entity_poly.pdbx_seq_one_letter_code
_entity_poly.pdbx_strand_id
1 'polypeptide(L)'
;MLAPTTAPTMTPTAAPSENASAAVLNSFKKFGAAKNFRLKANVETLPEFFQLPYQPGPNDDPNNVKIVTLDGVNHASDIHYTLGGFLGSFVGALSGFAPTNPSLEIIIIGSQVYMRGILDGQTAAQWYLLPESQAGSMGFDPQDVVRTITETDYAQAAFEKTGTASMDGQTCDVYRGDRAAFEAALPRLIQEAGLNAEEIDAAKLTKFDFQVTVCPDGNVTHIVYNFEGPVKSKPTVSGKFNYDAQLSGFADTLTIQAPSNVVPMPEVNTPTPTEESLPEATLTPRAATTFTSLEGDWEGTNSSDSPIQFTVTDGKITYAGLNYAISSGDCLASGFYGSTPDDGAIQDQNFTVLLTNSDGVRFILAGIFDSDNQAHGTLNITGKTHCGDTDTELTWTATHVSAPPTDNATPDAEPTAEMPTEA
;
A
#
# COMPACT_ATOMS: atom_id res chain seq x y z
N MET A 1 -40.37 42.73 2.13
CA MET A 1 -39.78 42.28 3.40
C MET A 1 -39.69 40.77 3.31
N LEU A 2 -38.47 40.22 3.22
CA LEU A 2 -38.23 38.79 3.22
C LEU A 2 -38.18 38.31 4.68
N ALA A 3 -38.93 37.26 4.98
CA ALA A 3 -38.96 36.68 6.32
C ALA A 3 -37.60 36.03 6.64
N PRO A 4 -37.10 36.15 7.88
CA PRO A 4 -35.84 35.55 8.27
C PRO A 4 -35.98 34.01 8.31
N THR A 5 -35.15 33.32 7.53
CA THR A 5 -35.01 31.86 7.58
C THR A 5 -34.31 31.51 8.89
N THR A 6 -35.02 30.87 9.81
CA THR A 6 -34.46 30.34 11.06
C THR A 6 -33.50 29.19 10.75
N ALA A 7 -32.27 29.30 11.23
CA ALA A 7 -31.26 28.26 11.15
C ALA A 7 -31.74 26.97 11.85
N PRO A 8 -31.42 25.77 11.32
CA PRO A 8 -31.80 24.51 11.94
C PRO A 8 -31.20 24.42 13.35
N THR A 9 -32.06 24.18 14.34
CA THR A 9 -31.65 23.96 15.73
C THR A 9 -31.01 22.59 15.82
N MET A 10 -29.68 22.53 16.00
CA MET A 10 -28.99 21.26 16.25
C MET A 10 -29.45 20.70 17.59
N THR A 11 -30.00 19.49 17.56
CA THR A 11 -30.41 18.76 18.76
C THR A 11 -29.16 18.28 19.49
N PRO A 12 -29.08 18.33 20.83
CA PRO A 12 -27.89 17.91 21.57
C PRO A 12 -27.53 16.46 21.25
N THR A 13 -26.30 16.23 20.79
CA THR A 13 -25.72 14.89 20.60
C THR A 13 -25.71 14.17 21.95
N ALA A 14 -26.33 12.99 22.03
CA ALA A 14 -26.29 12.15 23.21
C ALA A 14 -24.84 11.77 23.52
N ALA A 15 -24.46 11.70 24.81
CA ALA A 15 -23.13 11.27 25.20
C ALA A 15 -22.81 9.89 24.59
N PRO A 16 -21.55 9.63 24.17
CA PRO A 16 -21.14 8.34 23.65
C PRO A 16 -21.50 7.25 24.66
N SER A 17 -22.31 6.26 24.28
CA SER A 17 -22.48 5.09 25.12
C SER A 17 -21.17 4.29 25.05
N GLU A 18 -20.55 3.96 26.19
CA GLU A 18 -19.32 3.13 26.27
C GLU A 18 -19.38 1.82 25.45
N ASN A 19 -20.57 1.37 25.06
CA ASN A 19 -20.78 0.18 24.25
C ASN A 19 -20.57 0.36 22.74
N ALA A 20 -20.50 1.59 22.21
CA ALA A 20 -20.46 1.83 20.76
C ALA A 20 -19.12 1.43 20.12
N SER A 21 -18.00 1.97 20.60
CA SER A 21 -16.68 1.57 20.12
C SER A 21 -16.40 0.10 20.37
N ALA A 22 -16.87 -0.46 21.49
CA ALA A 22 -16.74 -1.88 21.77
C ALA A 22 -17.44 -2.74 20.70
N ALA A 23 -18.64 -2.33 20.25
CA ALA A 23 -19.34 -3.02 19.16
C ALA A 23 -18.55 -2.98 17.85
N VAL A 24 -18.05 -1.81 17.46
CA VAL A 24 -17.23 -1.62 16.25
C VAL A 24 -15.94 -2.45 16.32
N LEU A 25 -15.14 -2.28 17.38
CA LEU A 25 -13.86 -2.99 17.54
C LEU A 25 -14.03 -4.51 17.62
N ASN A 26 -15.10 -4.99 18.26
CA ASN A 26 -15.41 -6.42 18.26
C ASN A 26 -15.80 -6.91 16.87
N SER A 27 -16.53 -6.11 16.10
CA SER A 27 -16.89 -6.45 14.71
C SER A 27 -15.67 -6.51 13.79
N PHE A 28 -14.68 -5.63 13.99
CA PHE A 28 -13.40 -5.65 13.27
C PHE A 28 -12.58 -6.90 13.61
N LYS A 29 -12.45 -7.23 14.90
CA LYS A 29 -11.81 -8.49 15.33
C LYS A 29 -12.51 -9.71 14.75
N LYS A 30 -13.84 -9.69 14.68
CA LYS A 30 -14.64 -10.77 14.10
C LYS A 30 -14.40 -10.89 12.59
N PHE A 31 -14.31 -9.78 11.87
CA PHE A 31 -13.92 -9.76 10.46
C PHE A 31 -12.52 -10.33 10.24
N GLY A 32 -11.52 -9.91 11.03
CA GLY A 32 -10.15 -10.46 10.93
C GLY A 32 -10.07 -11.98 11.19
N ALA A 33 -11.05 -12.56 11.89
CA ALA A 33 -11.17 -14.00 12.09
C ALA A 33 -12.09 -14.70 11.07
N ALA A 34 -12.77 -13.95 10.19
CA ALA A 34 -13.74 -14.49 9.26
C ALA A 34 -13.03 -15.25 8.13
N LYS A 35 -13.51 -16.47 7.86
CA LYS A 35 -13.03 -17.31 6.75
C LYS A 35 -13.98 -17.31 5.55
N ASN A 36 -15.21 -16.88 5.75
CA ASN A 36 -16.26 -16.90 4.74
C ASN A 36 -16.90 -15.53 4.71
N PHE A 37 -16.89 -14.88 3.56
CA PHE A 37 -17.61 -13.63 3.32
C PHE A 37 -17.58 -13.29 1.83
N ARG A 38 -18.40 -12.34 1.44
CA ARG A 38 -18.35 -11.62 0.17
C ARG A 38 -17.88 -10.20 0.46
N LEU A 39 -17.06 -9.64 -0.41
CA LEU A 39 -16.54 -8.28 -0.30
C LEU A 39 -16.82 -7.53 -1.60
N LYS A 40 -17.39 -6.34 -1.47
CA LYS A 40 -17.39 -5.35 -2.54
C LYS A 40 -16.66 -4.12 -2.05
N ALA A 41 -15.73 -3.58 -2.82
CA ALA A 41 -15.06 -2.34 -2.47
C ALA A 41 -14.95 -1.41 -3.67
N ASN A 42 -15.12 -0.13 -3.43
CA ASN A 42 -14.82 0.94 -4.38
C ASN A 42 -14.01 2.01 -3.67
N VAL A 43 -12.79 2.24 -4.16
CA VAL A 43 -11.90 3.27 -3.64
C VAL A 43 -11.49 4.16 -4.80
N GLU A 44 -11.76 5.44 -4.65
CA GLU A 44 -11.55 6.44 -5.70
C GLU A 44 -11.02 7.75 -5.11
N THR A 45 -10.29 8.50 -5.91
CA THR A 45 -9.77 9.81 -5.54
C THR A 45 -9.76 10.75 -6.73
N LEU A 46 -9.75 12.05 -6.46
CA LEU A 46 -9.38 13.02 -7.49
C LEU A 46 -7.86 12.96 -7.74
N PRO A 47 -7.40 13.23 -8.99
CA PRO A 47 -5.99 13.16 -9.36
C PRO A 47 -5.05 13.97 -8.45
N GLU A 48 -5.52 15.09 -7.90
CA GLU A 48 -4.70 15.95 -7.04
C GLU A 48 -4.28 15.31 -5.71
N PHE A 49 -4.99 14.27 -5.27
CA PHE A 49 -4.65 13.49 -4.08
C PHE A 49 -3.99 12.16 -4.41
N PHE A 50 -3.76 11.83 -5.68
CA PHE A 50 -3.13 10.57 -6.08
C PHE A 50 -1.63 10.77 -6.40
N GLN A 51 -0.76 9.90 -5.89
CA GLN A 51 0.69 10.05 -6.05
C GLN A 51 1.22 9.38 -7.32
N LEU A 52 0.65 8.24 -7.68
CA LEU A 52 1.20 7.39 -8.74
C LEU A 52 0.82 7.93 -10.14
N PRO A 53 1.66 7.72 -11.16
CA PRO A 53 1.31 8.07 -12.52
C PRO A 53 0.07 7.27 -12.95
N TYR A 54 -1.04 7.99 -13.13
CA TYR A 54 -2.30 7.44 -13.61
C TYR A 54 -2.58 7.96 -15.01
N GLN A 55 -2.74 7.04 -15.96
CA GLN A 55 -3.34 7.34 -17.25
C GLN A 55 -4.74 6.73 -17.27
N PRO A 56 -5.80 7.54 -17.31
CA PRO A 56 -7.16 7.02 -17.42
C PRO A 56 -7.30 6.21 -18.71
N GLY A 57 -8.01 5.09 -18.64
CA GLY A 57 -8.37 4.34 -19.82
C GLY A 57 -9.27 5.16 -20.76
N PRO A 58 -9.45 4.74 -22.02
CA PRO A 58 -10.23 5.49 -23.03
C PRO A 58 -11.67 5.82 -22.60
N ASN A 59 -12.22 5.07 -21.64
CA ASN A 59 -13.59 5.23 -21.14
C ASN A 59 -13.65 5.67 -19.67
N ASP A 60 -12.51 5.91 -19.02
CA ASP A 60 -12.48 6.38 -17.64
C ASP A 60 -12.64 7.90 -17.59
N ASP A 61 -13.23 8.39 -16.49
CA ASP A 61 -13.28 9.83 -16.23
C ASP A 61 -11.88 10.32 -15.89
N PRO A 62 -11.26 11.21 -16.69
CA PRO A 62 -9.92 11.71 -16.40
C PRO A 62 -9.86 12.54 -15.11
N ASN A 63 -11.00 12.96 -14.56
CA ASN A 63 -11.09 13.68 -13.30
C ASN A 63 -11.33 12.75 -12.10
N ASN A 64 -11.35 11.44 -12.30
CA ASN A 64 -11.52 10.48 -11.21
C ASN A 64 -10.54 9.32 -11.38
N VAL A 65 -9.71 9.11 -10.37
CA VAL A 65 -8.84 7.95 -10.28
C VAL A 65 -9.60 6.87 -9.53
N LYS A 66 -10.00 5.81 -10.24
CA LYS A 66 -10.47 4.58 -9.58
C LYS A 66 -9.23 3.83 -9.12
N ILE A 67 -8.96 3.84 -7.82
CA ILE A 67 -7.79 3.17 -7.25
C ILE A 67 -8.03 1.66 -7.27
N VAL A 68 -9.18 1.26 -6.70
CA VAL A 68 -9.62 -0.14 -6.72
C VAL A 68 -11.14 -0.23 -6.89
N THR A 69 -11.56 -1.16 -7.73
CA THR A 69 -12.92 -1.70 -7.70
C THR A 69 -12.81 -3.20 -7.49
N LEU A 70 -13.48 -3.73 -6.48
CA LEU A 70 -13.40 -5.12 -6.09
C LEU A 70 -14.80 -5.69 -5.88
N ASP A 71 -15.03 -6.90 -6.40
CA ASP A 71 -16.20 -7.73 -6.07
C ASP A 71 -15.71 -9.16 -5.93
N GLY A 72 -15.80 -9.73 -4.73
CA GLY A 72 -15.13 -10.96 -4.38
C GLY A 72 -15.84 -11.82 -3.36
N VAL A 73 -15.39 -13.06 -3.29
CA VAL A 73 -15.86 -14.12 -2.42
C VAL A 73 -14.63 -14.78 -1.81
N ASN A 74 -14.64 -14.92 -0.49
CA ASN A 74 -13.62 -15.64 0.27
C ASN A 74 -14.24 -16.89 0.89
N HIS A 75 -13.58 -18.04 0.73
CA HIS A 75 -13.95 -19.30 1.37
C HIS A 75 -12.70 -20.02 1.89
N ALA A 76 -12.46 -19.92 3.19
CA ALA A 76 -11.21 -20.35 3.82
C ALA A 76 -9.98 -19.71 3.14
N SER A 77 -9.12 -20.51 2.52
CA SER A 77 -7.96 -20.07 1.75
C SER A 77 -8.27 -19.80 0.28
N ASP A 78 -9.45 -20.17 -0.19
CA ASP A 78 -9.83 -20.01 -1.59
C ASP A 78 -10.52 -18.66 -1.78
N ILE A 79 -10.21 -17.99 -2.89
CA ILE A 79 -10.63 -16.63 -3.15
C ILE A 79 -11.04 -16.50 -4.61
N HIS A 80 -12.14 -15.81 -4.89
CA HIS A 80 -12.55 -15.45 -6.26
C HIS A 80 -12.98 -14.00 -6.27
N TYR A 81 -12.36 -13.17 -7.09
CA TYR A 81 -12.69 -11.75 -7.16
C TYR A 81 -12.48 -11.17 -8.56
N THR A 82 -13.23 -10.11 -8.85
CA THR A 82 -12.92 -9.19 -9.94
C THR A 82 -12.20 -7.97 -9.40
N LEU A 83 -11.11 -7.57 -10.05
CA LEU A 83 -10.29 -6.42 -9.68
C LEU A 83 -10.24 -5.42 -10.85
N GLY A 84 -10.58 -4.16 -10.57
CA GLY A 84 -10.52 -3.06 -11.54
C GLY A 84 -9.86 -1.81 -10.95
N GLY A 85 -9.85 -0.74 -11.74
CA GLY A 85 -9.14 0.50 -11.41
C GLY A 85 -7.64 0.38 -11.61
N PHE A 86 -6.88 1.30 -11.01
CA PHE A 86 -5.42 1.34 -11.07
C PHE A 86 -4.80 0.01 -10.66
N LEU A 87 -5.23 -0.59 -9.54
CA LEU A 87 -4.70 -1.88 -9.07
C LEU A 87 -4.96 -3.01 -10.07
N GLY A 88 -6.17 -3.06 -10.67
CA GLY A 88 -6.49 -4.05 -11.71
C GLY A 88 -5.59 -3.92 -12.93
N SER A 89 -5.37 -2.70 -13.41
CA SER A 89 -4.47 -2.43 -14.54
C SER A 89 -3.02 -2.79 -14.22
N PHE A 90 -2.54 -2.44 -13.02
CA PHE A 90 -1.19 -2.74 -12.57
C PHE A 90 -0.93 -4.25 -12.49
N VAL A 91 -1.79 -4.99 -11.79
CA VAL A 91 -1.72 -6.46 -11.69
C VAL A 91 -1.79 -7.11 -13.08
N GLY A 92 -2.60 -6.54 -13.97
CA GLY A 92 -2.75 -7.02 -15.35
C GLY A 92 -1.47 -6.87 -16.14
N ALA A 93 -0.86 -5.69 -16.09
CA ALA A 93 0.41 -5.41 -16.75
C ALA A 93 1.53 -6.33 -16.24
N LEU A 94 1.65 -6.50 -14.92
CA LEU A 94 2.63 -7.42 -14.31
C LEU A 94 2.47 -8.86 -14.83
N SER A 95 1.23 -9.25 -15.10
CA SER A 95 0.89 -10.59 -15.56
C SER A 95 0.79 -10.68 -17.09
N GLY A 96 1.22 -9.69 -17.87
CA GLY A 96 1.21 -9.74 -19.35
C GLY A 96 -0.17 -9.56 -20.00
N PHE A 97 -1.17 -9.10 -19.26
CA PHE A 97 -2.47 -8.71 -19.80
C PHE A 97 -2.42 -7.32 -20.41
N ALA A 98 -3.23 -7.10 -21.43
CA ALA A 98 -3.35 -5.81 -22.09
C ALA A 98 -3.81 -4.73 -21.10
N PRO A 99 -3.26 -3.50 -21.16
CA PRO A 99 -3.65 -2.41 -20.27
C PRO A 99 -5.10 -1.93 -20.49
N THR A 100 -5.73 -2.36 -21.59
CA THR A 100 -7.12 -2.06 -21.93
C THR A 100 -8.13 -2.98 -21.25
N ASN A 101 -7.70 -3.95 -20.43
CA ASN A 101 -8.61 -4.77 -19.65
C ASN A 101 -9.37 -3.89 -18.64
N PRO A 102 -10.72 -3.81 -18.70
CA PRO A 102 -11.47 -2.98 -17.77
C PRO A 102 -11.47 -3.55 -16.34
N SER A 103 -11.25 -4.86 -16.21
CA SER A 103 -11.12 -5.59 -14.96
C SER A 103 -10.46 -6.95 -15.20
N LEU A 104 -9.77 -7.46 -14.21
CA LEU A 104 -9.29 -8.85 -14.16
C LEU A 104 -10.22 -9.68 -13.28
N GLU A 105 -10.45 -10.94 -13.66
CA GLU A 105 -11.11 -11.91 -12.80
C GLU A 105 -10.05 -12.88 -12.28
N ILE A 106 -9.97 -13.09 -10.97
CA ILE A 106 -8.89 -13.86 -10.33
C ILE A 106 -9.52 -14.91 -9.43
N ILE A 107 -9.05 -16.16 -9.52
CA ILE A 107 -9.43 -17.27 -8.66
C ILE A 107 -8.17 -17.89 -8.07
N ILE A 108 -8.14 -18.03 -6.75
CA ILE A 108 -7.07 -18.68 -6.00
C ILE A 108 -7.67 -19.91 -5.32
N ILE A 109 -7.12 -21.09 -5.61
CA ILE A 109 -7.51 -22.36 -4.98
C ILE A 109 -6.23 -23.08 -4.54
N GLY A 110 -6.01 -23.17 -3.24
CA GLY A 110 -4.73 -23.62 -2.69
C GLY A 110 -3.56 -22.77 -3.22
N SER A 111 -2.60 -23.40 -3.91
CA SER A 111 -1.46 -22.71 -4.54
C SER A 111 -1.69 -22.31 -6.00
N GLN A 112 -2.85 -22.64 -6.58
CA GLN A 112 -3.14 -22.36 -7.99
C GLN A 112 -3.83 -21.00 -8.13
N VAL A 113 -3.28 -20.17 -9.02
CA VAL A 113 -3.85 -18.87 -9.37
C VAL A 113 -4.34 -18.92 -10.82
N TYR A 114 -5.63 -18.67 -11.01
CA TYR A 114 -6.25 -18.52 -12.31
C TYR A 114 -6.59 -17.06 -12.53
N MET A 115 -6.30 -16.54 -13.72
CA MET A 115 -6.70 -15.19 -14.07
C MET A 115 -7.40 -15.15 -15.41
N ARG A 116 -8.42 -14.29 -15.50
CA ARG A 116 -9.14 -14.01 -16.72
C ARG A 116 -8.88 -12.60 -17.19
N GLY A 117 -8.48 -12.49 -18.45
CA GLY A 117 -8.29 -11.22 -19.11
C GLY A 117 -7.88 -11.40 -20.57
N ILE A 118 -7.63 -10.29 -21.24
CA ILE A 118 -7.15 -10.21 -22.62
C ILE A 118 -5.63 -10.07 -22.58
N LEU A 119 -4.89 -11.01 -23.16
CA LEU A 119 -3.44 -10.85 -23.35
C LEU A 119 -3.17 -9.85 -24.47
N ASP A 120 -1.97 -9.25 -24.47
CA ASP A 120 -1.56 -8.39 -25.57
C ASP A 120 -1.63 -9.12 -26.93
N GLY A 121 -2.11 -8.41 -27.95
CA GLY A 121 -2.39 -8.97 -29.29
C GLY A 121 -3.64 -9.86 -29.40
N GLN A 122 -4.35 -10.15 -28.30
CA GLN A 122 -5.62 -10.87 -28.34
C GLN A 122 -6.83 -9.92 -28.32
N THR A 123 -8.01 -10.45 -28.68
CA THR A 123 -9.27 -9.68 -28.76
C THR A 123 -10.36 -10.16 -27.81
N ALA A 124 -10.15 -11.29 -27.14
CA ALA A 124 -11.14 -11.90 -26.27
C ALA A 124 -10.48 -12.35 -24.95
N ALA A 125 -11.20 -12.17 -23.84
CA ALA A 125 -10.73 -12.60 -22.54
C ALA A 125 -10.79 -14.13 -22.42
N GLN A 126 -9.74 -14.72 -21.85
CA GLN A 126 -9.64 -16.16 -21.59
C GLN A 126 -9.16 -16.41 -20.16
N TRP A 127 -9.41 -17.62 -19.65
CA TRP A 127 -8.89 -18.08 -18.36
C TRP A 127 -7.50 -18.67 -18.54
N TYR A 128 -6.56 -18.17 -17.76
CA TYR A 128 -5.16 -18.59 -17.74
C TYR A 128 -4.81 -19.18 -16.38
N LEU A 129 -4.08 -20.30 -16.38
CA LEU A 129 -3.39 -20.80 -15.19
C LEU A 129 -2.01 -20.13 -15.13
N LEU A 130 -1.74 -19.37 -14.07
CA LEU A 130 -0.43 -18.76 -13.88
C LEU A 130 0.61 -19.83 -13.49
N PRO A 131 1.86 -19.72 -13.98
CA PRO A 131 2.95 -20.55 -13.51
C PRO A 131 3.24 -20.24 -12.03
N GLU A 132 3.77 -21.23 -11.30
CA GLU A 132 4.01 -21.12 -9.85
C GLU A 132 4.89 -19.92 -9.48
N SER A 133 5.89 -19.61 -10.33
CA SER A 133 6.77 -18.45 -10.17
C SER A 133 6.03 -17.11 -10.20
N GLN A 134 4.94 -17.00 -10.97
CA GLN A 134 4.09 -15.80 -11.00
C GLN A 134 3.01 -15.87 -9.92
N ALA A 135 2.42 -17.04 -9.70
CA ALA A 135 1.36 -17.24 -8.72
C ALA A 135 1.78 -16.83 -7.30
N GLY A 136 3.02 -17.16 -6.88
CA GLY A 136 3.53 -16.75 -5.56
C GLY A 136 3.77 -15.23 -5.43
N SER A 137 3.99 -14.53 -6.54
CA SER A 137 4.19 -13.08 -6.56
C SER A 137 2.88 -12.26 -6.56
N MET A 138 1.74 -12.94 -6.77
CA MET A 138 0.42 -12.33 -6.75
C MET A 138 -0.02 -12.09 -5.30
N GLY A 139 0.60 -11.11 -4.64
CA GLY A 139 0.45 -10.82 -3.22
C GLY A 139 -0.79 -10.01 -2.84
N PHE A 140 -1.85 -9.98 -3.67
CA PHE A 140 -3.06 -9.22 -3.34
C PHE A 140 -4.11 -10.11 -2.68
N ASP A 141 -4.28 -9.97 -1.36
CA ASP A 141 -5.42 -10.52 -0.62
C ASP A 141 -6.55 -9.48 -0.59
N PRO A 142 -7.75 -9.78 -1.13
CA PRO A 142 -8.90 -8.87 -1.06
C PRO A 142 -9.22 -8.36 0.35
N GLN A 143 -8.87 -9.12 1.39
CA GLN A 143 -9.05 -8.69 2.78
C GLN A 143 -8.22 -7.45 3.12
N ASP A 144 -7.08 -7.26 2.47
CA ASP A 144 -6.15 -6.17 2.78
C ASP A 144 -6.79 -4.80 2.55
N VAL A 145 -7.68 -4.69 1.56
CA VAL A 145 -8.48 -3.48 1.30
C VAL A 145 -9.28 -3.05 2.55
N VAL A 146 -9.76 -4.00 3.33
CA VAL A 146 -10.55 -3.74 4.56
C VAL A 146 -9.67 -3.75 5.81
N ARG A 147 -8.59 -4.54 5.84
CA ARG A 147 -7.63 -4.57 6.96
C ARG A 147 -6.96 -3.22 7.19
N THR A 148 -6.76 -2.42 6.15
CA THR A 148 -6.24 -1.04 6.27
C THR A 148 -6.99 -0.23 7.34
N ILE A 149 -8.31 -0.40 7.44
CA ILE A 149 -9.16 0.27 8.44
C ILE A 149 -9.35 -0.62 9.68
N THR A 150 -9.67 -1.90 9.50
CA THR A 150 -10.08 -2.74 10.62
C THR A 150 -8.96 -3.11 11.60
N GLU A 151 -7.71 -3.00 11.19
CA GLU A 151 -6.52 -3.25 12.03
C GLU A 151 -5.89 -1.97 12.60
N THR A 152 -6.45 -0.79 12.31
CA THR A 152 -6.03 0.46 12.95
C THR A 152 -6.36 0.41 14.45
N ASP A 153 -5.43 0.90 15.28
CA ASP A 153 -5.68 1.07 16.71
C ASP A 153 -6.53 2.32 16.97
N TYR A 154 -7.74 2.12 17.50
CA TYR A 154 -8.68 3.19 17.80
C TYR A 154 -8.90 3.33 19.30
N ALA A 155 -9.09 4.57 19.76
CA ALA A 155 -9.44 4.86 21.15
C ALA A 155 -10.78 4.21 21.55
N GLN A 156 -10.95 3.89 22.82
CA GLN A 156 -12.19 3.25 23.33
C GLN A 156 -13.45 4.11 23.21
N ALA A 157 -13.32 5.42 22.99
CA ALA A 157 -14.45 6.34 22.78
C ALA A 157 -14.54 6.87 21.34
N ALA A 158 -13.83 6.23 20.40
CA ALA A 158 -13.70 6.68 19.01
C ALA A 158 -15.00 6.66 18.20
N PHE A 159 -16.01 5.89 18.62
CA PHE A 159 -17.24 5.70 17.85
C PHE A 159 -18.51 6.01 18.64
N GLU A 160 -19.48 6.62 17.98
CA GLU A 160 -20.83 6.85 18.49
C GLU A 160 -21.86 6.19 17.57
N LYS A 161 -22.94 5.63 18.15
CA LYS A 161 -24.07 5.14 17.36
C LYS A 161 -24.90 6.33 16.88
N THR A 162 -25.01 6.51 15.57
CA THR A 162 -25.72 7.64 14.95
C THR A 162 -27.06 7.26 14.34
N GLY A 163 -27.29 5.98 14.07
CA GLY A 163 -28.55 5.54 13.50
C GLY A 163 -28.64 4.04 13.26
N THR A 164 -29.50 3.69 12.32
CA THR A 164 -29.72 2.32 11.84
C THR A 164 -29.89 2.33 10.33
N ALA A 165 -29.44 1.29 9.66
CA ALA A 165 -29.64 1.07 8.22
C ALA A 165 -30.23 -0.32 7.98
N SER A 166 -30.89 -0.50 6.84
CA SER A 166 -31.37 -1.81 6.40
C SER A 166 -30.36 -2.42 5.43
N MET A 167 -29.69 -3.49 5.83
CA MET A 167 -28.72 -4.25 5.02
C MET A 167 -29.16 -5.71 4.95
N ASP A 168 -29.27 -6.28 3.76
CA ASP A 168 -29.69 -7.68 3.54
C ASP A 168 -30.97 -8.10 4.29
N GLY A 169 -31.93 -7.16 4.41
CA GLY A 169 -33.19 -7.39 5.12
C GLY A 169 -33.08 -7.37 6.66
N GLN A 170 -31.93 -7.01 7.22
CA GLN A 170 -31.70 -6.83 8.64
C GLN A 170 -31.56 -5.35 9.00
N THR A 171 -32.04 -4.97 10.19
CA THR A 171 -31.76 -3.65 10.76
C THR A 171 -30.41 -3.70 11.46
N CYS A 172 -29.46 -2.94 10.95
CA CYS A 172 -28.09 -2.87 11.44
C CYS A 172 -27.85 -1.50 12.05
N ASP A 173 -26.97 -1.45 13.05
CA ASP A 173 -26.61 -0.21 13.74
C ASP A 173 -25.53 0.52 12.93
N VAL A 174 -25.70 1.83 12.77
CA VAL A 174 -24.73 2.70 12.10
C VAL A 174 -23.96 3.48 13.16
N TYR A 175 -22.65 3.37 13.11
CA TYR A 175 -21.71 4.05 13.98
C TYR A 175 -20.91 5.06 13.17
N ARG A 176 -20.63 6.22 13.77
CA ARG A 176 -19.76 7.23 13.20
C ARG A 176 -18.49 7.33 14.03
N GLY A 177 -17.34 7.28 13.36
CA GLY A 177 -16.06 7.61 13.96
C GLY A 177 -15.95 9.11 14.20
N ASP A 178 -15.42 9.48 15.36
CA ASP A 178 -15.05 10.85 15.64
C ASP A 178 -13.84 11.28 14.80
N ARG A 179 -13.39 12.52 15.01
CA ARG A 179 -12.26 13.07 14.27
C ARG A 179 -10.95 12.31 14.55
N ALA A 180 -10.72 11.87 15.78
CA ALA A 180 -9.52 11.13 16.15
C ALA A 180 -9.52 9.73 15.52
N ALA A 181 -10.69 9.08 15.46
CA ALA A 181 -10.88 7.81 14.77
C ALA A 181 -10.57 7.94 13.27
N PHE A 182 -11.08 9.00 12.64
CA PHE A 182 -10.77 9.31 11.25
C PHE A 182 -9.25 9.49 11.07
N GLU A 183 -8.62 10.39 11.82
CA GLU A 183 -7.19 10.67 11.68
C GLU A 183 -6.28 9.47 12.00
N ALA A 184 -6.72 8.53 12.84
CA ALA A 184 -5.98 7.30 13.13
C ALA A 184 -5.85 6.37 11.91
N ALA A 185 -6.87 6.31 11.05
CA ALA A 185 -6.86 5.45 9.85
C ALA A 185 -6.20 6.12 8.64
N LEU A 186 -6.14 7.45 8.63
CA LEU A 186 -5.68 8.23 7.48
C LEU A 186 -4.25 7.86 7.00
N PRO A 187 -3.23 7.69 7.86
CA PRO A 187 -1.86 7.39 7.40
C PRO A 187 -1.79 6.07 6.63
N ARG A 188 -2.43 5.02 7.15
CA ARG A 188 -2.51 3.71 6.47
C ARG A 188 -3.26 3.81 5.14
N LEU A 189 -4.37 4.54 5.10
CA LEU A 189 -5.11 4.75 3.85
C LEU A 189 -4.28 5.54 2.82
N ILE A 190 -3.52 6.54 3.25
CA ILE A 190 -2.63 7.30 2.37
C ILE A 190 -1.60 6.36 1.73
N GLN A 191 -0.97 5.51 2.53
CA GLN A 191 0.03 4.55 2.07
C GLN A 191 -0.57 3.49 1.14
N GLU A 192 -1.58 2.75 1.61
CA GLU A 192 -2.15 1.59 0.89
C GLU A 192 -2.92 1.98 -0.38
N ALA A 193 -3.55 3.16 -0.39
CA ALA A 193 -4.26 3.64 -1.57
C ALA A 193 -3.37 4.49 -2.51
N GLY A 194 -2.07 4.65 -2.22
CA GLY A 194 -1.15 5.44 -3.05
C GLY A 194 -1.52 6.92 -3.14
N LEU A 195 -2.05 7.49 -2.05
CA LEU A 195 -2.40 8.89 -1.98
C LEU A 195 -1.16 9.76 -1.73
N ASN A 196 -1.20 10.98 -2.22
CA ASN A 196 -0.12 11.95 -2.03
C ASN A 196 -0.23 12.62 -0.64
N ALA A 197 0.54 12.10 0.32
CA ALA A 197 0.61 12.63 1.69
C ALA A 197 1.03 14.12 1.75
N GLU A 198 1.88 14.55 0.81
CA GLU A 198 2.37 15.93 0.73
C GLU A 198 1.28 16.91 0.33
N GLU A 199 0.21 16.44 -0.31
CA GLU A 199 -0.91 17.27 -0.77
C GLU A 199 -2.12 17.26 0.17
N ILE A 200 -2.20 16.26 1.05
CA ILE A 200 -3.30 16.10 2.01
C ILE A 200 -2.95 16.80 3.33
N ASP A 201 -3.70 17.84 3.69
CA ASP A 201 -3.65 18.47 5.01
C ASP A 201 -4.87 18.04 5.84
N ALA A 202 -4.68 17.02 6.70
CA ALA A 202 -5.73 16.50 7.56
C ALA A 202 -6.44 17.64 8.31
N ALA A 203 -5.69 18.60 8.88
CA ALA A 203 -6.23 19.70 9.68
C ALA A 203 -7.09 20.69 8.87
N LYS A 204 -6.97 20.70 7.53
CA LYS A 204 -7.74 21.59 6.64
C LYS A 204 -8.85 20.89 5.87
N LEU A 205 -9.10 19.60 6.11
CA LEU A 205 -10.21 18.89 5.49
C LEU A 205 -11.55 19.58 5.81
N THR A 206 -12.30 19.93 4.76
CA THR A 206 -13.58 20.64 4.85
C THR A 206 -14.74 19.68 5.07
N LYS A 207 -14.60 18.43 4.63
CA LYS A 207 -15.53 17.34 4.90
C LYS A 207 -14.73 16.09 5.24
N PHE A 208 -15.23 15.34 6.20
CA PHE A 208 -14.78 13.99 6.49
C PHE A 208 -15.97 13.17 6.99
N ASP A 209 -15.97 11.89 6.65
CA ASP A 209 -16.98 10.95 7.08
C ASP A 209 -16.32 9.60 7.30
N PHE A 210 -16.55 9.02 8.48
CA PHE A 210 -16.12 7.66 8.80
C PHE A 210 -17.30 6.96 9.45
N GLN A 211 -17.92 6.05 8.70
CA GLN A 211 -19.07 5.27 9.18
C GLN A 211 -18.79 3.79 9.12
N VAL A 212 -19.28 3.08 10.13
CA VAL A 212 -19.22 1.62 10.22
C VAL A 212 -20.63 1.13 10.51
N THR A 213 -21.13 0.22 9.70
CA THR A 213 -22.41 -0.45 9.93
C THR A 213 -22.16 -1.85 10.47
N VAL A 214 -22.78 -2.17 11.61
CA VAL A 214 -22.66 -3.47 12.28
C VAL A 214 -24.04 -4.08 12.44
N CYS A 215 -24.22 -5.31 11.97
CA CYS A 215 -25.51 -6.01 12.04
C CYS A 215 -25.68 -6.78 13.36
N PRO A 216 -26.90 -7.27 13.69
CA PRO A 216 -27.17 -7.95 14.96
C PRO A 216 -26.35 -9.22 15.21
N ASP A 217 -25.79 -9.82 14.15
CA ASP A 217 -24.85 -10.94 14.26
C ASP A 217 -23.45 -10.52 14.74
N GLY A 218 -23.19 -9.23 14.88
CA GLY A 218 -21.92 -8.64 15.31
C GLY A 218 -20.88 -8.53 14.21
N ASN A 219 -21.23 -8.77 12.94
CA ASN A 219 -20.32 -8.55 11.81
C ASN A 219 -20.40 -7.10 11.33
N VAL A 220 -19.25 -6.55 10.93
CA VAL A 220 -19.22 -5.32 10.13
C VAL A 220 -19.68 -5.65 8.71
N THR A 221 -20.62 -4.87 8.18
CA THR A 221 -21.21 -5.10 6.85
C THR A 221 -21.00 -3.94 5.89
N HIS A 222 -20.64 -2.75 6.37
CA HIS A 222 -20.34 -1.60 5.52
C HIS A 222 -19.38 -0.66 6.23
N ILE A 223 -18.34 -0.23 5.52
CA ILE A 223 -17.38 0.78 5.95
C ILE A 223 -17.37 1.87 4.90
N VAL A 224 -17.56 3.11 5.35
CA VAL A 224 -17.48 4.31 4.52
C VAL A 224 -16.40 5.20 5.13
N TYR A 225 -15.42 5.61 4.32
CA TYR A 225 -14.37 6.53 4.72
C TYR A 225 -14.11 7.56 3.61
N ASN A 226 -14.59 8.78 3.80
CA ASN A 226 -14.53 9.82 2.77
C ASN A 226 -13.93 11.10 3.32
N PHE A 227 -13.19 11.83 2.49
CA PHE A 227 -12.79 13.19 2.83
C PHE A 227 -12.65 14.10 1.61
N GLU A 228 -12.76 15.40 1.87
CA GLU A 228 -12.61 16.47 0.89
C GLU A 228 -11.85 17.62 1.57
N GLY A 229 -10.96 18.26 0.83
CA GLY A 229 -10.18 19.37 1.36
C GLY A 229 -9.30 20.05 0.31
N PRO A 230 -8.76 21.24 0.63
CA PRO A 230 -7.86 21.93 -0.27
C PRO A 230 -6.55 21.16 -0.45
N VAL A 231 -6.06 21.15 -1.68
CA VAL A 231 -4.73 20.63 -2.04
C VAL A 231 -3.66 21.58 -1.48
N LYS A 232 -2.68 21.07 -0.70
CA LYS A 232 -1.70 21.91 -0.01
C LYS A 232 -0.94 22.84 -0.97
N SER A 233 -0.46 22.32 -2.11
CA SER A 233 0.27 23.11 -3.10
C SER A 233 -0.62 24.05 -3.91
N LYS A 234 -1.94 23.78 -3.97
CA LYS A 234 -2.94 24.55 -4.73
C LYS A 234 -4.22 24.76 -3.92
N PRO A 235 -4.23 25.67 -2.93
CA PRO A 235 -5.35 25.78 -1.98
C PRO A 235 -6.71 26.16 -2.59
N THR A 236 -6.75 26.63 -3.84
CA THR A 236 -7.99 26.91 -4.58
C THR A 236 -8.58 25.66 -5.26
N VAL A 237 -7.86 24.55 -5.27
CA VAL A 237 -8.30 23.25 -5.82
C VAL A 237 -8.65 22.35 -4.65
N SER A 238 -9.80 21.67 -4.75
CA SER A 238 -10.24 20.70 -3.75
C SER A 238 -9.92 19.30 -4.24
N GLY A 239 -9.19 18.53 -3.44
CA GLY A 239 -9.10 17.08 -3.61
C GLY A 239 -10.27 16.38 -2.90
N LYS A 240 -10.48 15.12 -3.25
CA LYS A 240 -11.50 14.26 -2.64
C LYS A 240 -11.05 12.81 -2.69
N PHE A 241 -11.30 12.07 -1.63
CA PHE A 241 -11.11 10.63 -1.53
C PHE A 241 -12.41 9.98 -1.06
N ASN A 242 -12.78 8.86 -1.69
CA ASN A 242 -13.90 8.04 -1.25
C ASN A 242 -13.45 6.58 -1.11
N TYR A 243 -13.85 5.96 0.00
CA TYR A 243 -13.71 4.55 0.28
C TYR A 243 -15.07 4.00 0.70
N ASP A 244 -15.55 2.98 0.00
CA ASP A 244 -16.78 2.26 0.31
C ASP A 244 -16.50 0.75 0.23
N ALA A 245 -16.67 0.04 1.35
CA ALA A 245 -16.49 -1.41 1.39
C ALA A 245 -17.69 -2.09 2.06
N GLN A 246 -18.31 -3.03 1.35
CA GLN A 246 -19.47 -3.80 1.80
C GLN A 246 -19.09 -5.27 1.98
N LEU A 247 -19.51 -5.82 3.11
CA LEU A 247 -19.24 -7.19 3.53
C LEU A 247 -20.56 -7.92 3.78
N SER A 248 -20.67 -9.16 3.31
CA SER A 248 -21.87 -9.98 3.49
C SER A 248 -21.54 -11.47 3.47
N GLY A 249 -22.56 -12.32 3.62
CA GLY A 249 -22.42 -13.77 3.43
C GLY A 249 -21.55 -14.48 4.47
N PHE A 250 -21.36 -13.90 5.67
CA PHE A 250 -20.54 -14.49 6.73
C PHE A 250 -21.01 -15.88 7.20
N ALA A 251 -22.31 -16.15 7.08
CA ALA A 251 -22.94 -17.42 7.44
C ALA A 251 -23.28 -18.30 6.22
N ASP A 252 -22.97 -17.82 5.01
CA ASP A 252 -23.31 -18.53 3.78
C ASP A 252 -22.38 -19.73 3.60
N THR A 253 -22.92 -20.79 2.99
CA THR A 253 -22.08 -21.85 2.41
C THR A 253 -21.59 -21.37 1.05
N LEU A 254 -20.37 -20.84 1.03
CA LEU A 254 -19.71 -20.38 -0.19
C LEU A 254 -18.90 -21.53 -0.80
N THR A 255 -18.85 -21.60 -2.12
CA THR A 255 -18.01 -22.56 -2.84
C THR A 255 -17.34 -21.84 -3.98
N ILE A 256 -16.02 -22.03 -4.10
CA ILE A 256 -15.21 -21.50 -5.19
C ILE A 256 -14.73 -22.69 -6.01
N GLN A 257 -14.82 -22.59 -7.33
CA GLN A 257 -14.45 -23.67 -8.25
C GLN A 257 -13.46 -23.15 -9.28
N ALA A 258 -12.52 -24.01 -9.66
CA ALA A 258 -11.61 -23.72 -10.75
C ALA A 258 -12.40 -23.54 -12.06
N PRO A 259 -11.95 -22.67 -12.98
CA PRO A 259 -12.60 -22.53 -14.28
C PRO A 259 -12.47 -23.83 -15.09
N SER A 260 -13.45 -24.12 -15.95
CA SER A 260 -13.44 -25.36 -16.76
C SER A 260 -12.65 -25.23 -18.08
N ASN A 261 -12.34 -24.02 -18.52
CA ASN A 261 -11.75 -23.71 -19.83
C ASN A 261 -10.43 -22.95 -19.70
N VAL A 262 -9.56 -23.42 -18.80
CA VAL A 262 -8.26 -22.81 -18.51
C VAL A 262 -7.23 -23.25 -19.54
N VAL A 263 -6.44 -22.29 -20.03
CA VAL A 263 -5.22 -22.56 -20.79
C VAL A 263 -4.00 -22.16 -19.96
N PRO A 264 -2.82 -22.77 -20.15
CA PRO A 264 -1.61 -22.27 -19.49
C PRO A 264 -1.33 -20.82 -19.90
N MET A 265 -0.96 -19.97 -18.94
CA MET A 265 -0.41 -18.66 -19.23
C MET A 265 0.84 -18.83 -20.10
N PRO A 266 0.98 -18.10 -21.22
CA PRO A 266 2.21 -18.13 -21.99
C PRO A 266 3.38 -17.74 -21.08
N GLU A 267 4.39 -18.61 -21.00
CA GLU A 267 5.64 -18.24 -20.35
C GLU A 267 6.21 -17.06 -21.14
N VAL A 268 6.21 -15.89 -20.51
CA VAL A 268 7.05 -14.80 -20.99
C VAL A 268 8.45 -15.34 -20.83
N ASN A 269 9.09 -15.69 -21.94
CA ASN A 269 10.53 -15.97 -21.97
C ASN A 269 11.24 -14.64 -21.68
N THR A 270 11.11 -14.12 -20.46
CA THR A 270 12.12 -13.25 -19.90
C THR A 270 13.39 -14.08 -20.01
N PRO A 271 14.40 -13.63 -20.79
CA PRO A 271 15.64 -14.37 -20.90
C PRO A 271 16.06 -14.65 -19.47
N THR A 272 16.13 -15.93 -19.10
CA THR A 272 16.72 -16.34 -17.82
C THR A 272 18.00 -15.54 -17.74
N PRO A 273 18.15 -14.63 -16.75
CA PRO A 273 19.39 -13.92 -16.62
C PRO A 273 20.42 -15.02 -16.60
N THR A 274 21.33 -15.04 -17.58
CA THR A 274 22.58 -15.76 -17.41
C THR A 274 23.01 -15.35 -16.02
N GLU A 275 23.13 -16.31 -15.11
CA GLU A 275 23.60 -16.10 -13.76
C GLU A 275 25.04 -15.60 -13.90
N GLU A 276 25.15 -14.32 -14.23
CA GLU A 276 26.37 -13.56 -14.13
C GLU A 276 26.50 -13.43 -12.63
N SER A 277 27.22 -14.40 -12.07
CA SER A 277 27.62 -14.43 -10.68
C SER A 277 28.00 -13.01 -10.32
N LEU A 278 27.20 -12.39 -9.44
CA LEU A 278 27.58 -11.11 -8.85
C LEU A 278 29.02 -11.30 -8.37
N PRO A 279 29.96 -10.41 -8.74
CA PRO A 279 31.33 -10.53 -8.28
C PRO A 279 31.29 -10.65 -6.76
N GLU A 280 31.75 -11.78 -6.25
CA GLU A 280 31.83 -12.05 -4.82
C GLU A 280 32.69 -10.94 -4.23
N ALA A 281 32.04 -9.93 -3.63
CA ALA A 281 32.73 -8.80 -3.05
C ALA A 281 33.67 -9.37 -2.00
N THR A 282 34.98 -9.21 -2.21
CA THR A 282 35.98 -9.67 -1.27
C THR A 282 35.94 -8.74 -0.06
N LEU A 283 34.97 -8.95 0.82
CA LEU A 283 34.76 -8.12 1.99
C LEU A 283 35.96 -8.33 2.93
N THR A 284 36.69 -7.23 3.18
CA THR A 284 37.65 -7.22 4.28
C THR A 284 36.85 -7.18 5.57
N PRO A 285 37.02 -8.12 6.52
CA PRO A 285 36.22 -8.16 7.74
C PRO A 285 36.36 -6.85 8.51
N ARG A 286 35.27 -6.10 8.59
CA ARG A 286 35.15 -4.89 9.40
C ARG A 286 35.00 -5.32 10.86
N ALA A 287 35.59 -4.57 11.79
CA ALA A 287 35.43 -4.85 13.22
C ALA A 287 33.93 -4.81 13.57
N ALA A 288 33.43 -5.91 14.17
CA ALA A 288 32.02 -6.05 14.51
C ALA A 288 31.60 -4.94 15.49
N THR A 289 30.84 -3.97 15.00
CA THR A 289 30.07 -3.06 15.85
C THR A 289 28.80 -3.80 16.27
N THR A 290 28.52 -3.85 17.56
CA THR A 290 27.30 -4.44 18.09
C THR A 290 26.16 -3.44 17.93
N PHE A 291 25.26 -3.70 16.98
CA PHE A 291 23.99 -2.99 16.82
C PHE A 291 22.96 -3.48 17.83
N THR A 292 22.11 -2.58 18.32
CA THR A 292 21.05 -2.95 19.27
C THR A 292 19.85 -3.58 18.57
N SER A 293 19.49 -3.10 17.38
CA SER A 293 18.48 -3.68 16.49
C SER A 293 18.50 -2.92 15.16
N LEU A 294 18.38 -3.63 14.03
CA LEU A 294 18.13 -3.04 12.72
C LEU A 294 16.65 -3.14 12.29
N GLU A 295 15.84 -3.84 13.09
CA GLU A 295 14.43 -4.15 12.83
C GLU A 295 13.57 -2.90 12.70
N GLY A 296 12.73 -2.86 11.66
CA GLY A 296 11.76 -1.80 11.43
C GLY A 296 11.87 -1.19 10.02
N ASP A 297 11.18 -0.08 9.85
CA ASP A 297 11.10 0.64 8.57
C ASP A 297 12.25 1.65 8.45
N TRP A 298 12.80 1.72 7.25
CA TRP A 298 13.88 2.60 6.86
C TRP A 298 13.43 3.45 5.68
N GLU A 299 13.67 4.75 5.76
CA GLU A 299 13.31 5.72 4.72
C GLU A 299 14.52 6.59 4.37
N GLY A 300 14.65 6.92 3.10
CA GLY A 300 15.80 7.62 2.57
C GLY A 300 15.58 8.24 1.20
N THR A 301 16.64 8.80 0.67
CA THR A 301 16.68 9.32 -0.70
C THR A 301 17.95 8.86 -1.40
N ASN A 302 17.86 8.73 -2.72
CA ASN A 302 19.03 8.55 -3.56
C ASN A 302 19.64 9.89 -4.00
N SER A 303 20.76 9.83 -4.72
CA SER A 303 21.49 10.99 -5.24
C SER A 303 20.73 11.81 -6.29
N SER A 304 19.54 11.38 -6.70
CA SER A 304 18.60 12.12 -7.54
C SER A 304 17.38 12.63 -6.77
N ASP A 305 17.47 12.66 -5.44
CA ASP A 305 16.40 13.04 -4.51
C ASP A 305 15.12 12.19 -4.64
N SER A 306 15.23 10.98 -5.22
CA SER A 306 14.10 10.05 -5.30
C SER A 306 13.99 9.20 -4.03
N PRO A 307 12.80 9.05 -3.43
CA PRO A 307 12.63 8.29 -2.20
C PRO A 307 12.97 6.81 -2.35
N ILE A 308 13.60 6.25 -1.31
CA ILE A 308 13.83 4.82 -1.10
C ILE A 308 13.26 4.45 0.26
N GLN A 309 12.59 3.30 0.34
CA GLN A 309 12.11 2.73 1.58
C GLN A 309 12.40 1.23 1.63
N PHE A 310 12.69 0.69 2.80
CA PHE A 310 12.82 -0.75 2.99
C PHE A 310 12.49 -1.14 4.43
N THR A 311 12.06 -2.38 4.63
CA THR A 311 11.73 -2.91 5.96
C THR A 311 12.69 -4.03 6.31
N VAL A 312 13.26 -3.97 7.51
CA VAL A 312 14.07 -5.03 8.09
C VAL A 312 13.21 -5.84 9.06
N THR A 313 13.14 -7.15 8.85
CA THR A 313 12.51 -8.09 9.77
C THR A 313 13.36 -9.35 9.93
N ASP A 314 13.61 -9.77 11.17
CA ASP A 314 14.40 -10.94 11.53
C ASP A 314 15.79 -10.97 10.84
N GLY A 315 16.46 -9.82 10.81
CA GLY A 315 17.77 -9.66 10.17
C GLY A 315 17.75 -9.79 8.64
N LYS A 316 16.60 -9.55 8.00
CA LYS A 316 16.44 -9.57 6.54
C LYS A 316 15.67 -8.37 6.04
N ILE A 317 15.97 -7.91 4.83
CA ILE A 317 15.10 -7.01 4.08
C ILE A 317 13.88 -7.80 3.62
N THR A 318 12.69 -7.47 4.12
CA THR A 318 11.42 -8.14 3.77
C THR A 318 10.58 -7.35 2.79
N TYR A 319 10.92 -6.08 2.58
CA TYR A 319 10.31 -5.21 1.59
C TYR A 319 11.31 -4.15 1.15
N ALA A 320 11.29 -3.79 -0.11
CA ALA A 320 12.02 -2.64 -0.64
C ALA A 320 11.16 -1.92 -1.69
N GLY A 321 11.07 -0.59 -1.54
CA GLY A 321 10.34 0.32 -2.41
C GLY A 321 11.26 1.43 -2.92
N LEU A 322 11.21 1.68 -4.22
CA LEU A 322 12.11 2.59 -4.92
C LEU A 322 11.31 3.50 -5.82
N ASN A 323 11.59 4.80 -5.79
CA ASN A 323 11.26 5.68 -6.91
C ASN A 323 12.42 5.70 -7.90
N TYR A 324 12.09 5.61 -9.19
CA TYR A 324 13.08 5.67 -10.26
C TYR A 324 12.67 6.65 -11.35
N ALA A 325 13.68 7.25 -11.98
CA ALA A 325 13.54 8.06 -13.17
C ALA A 325 14.69 7.73 -14.12
N ILE A 326 14.36 7.20 -15.29
CA ILE A 326 15.26 6.77 -16.34
C ILE A 326 15.08 7.74 -17.50
N SER A 327 16.13 8.47 -17.85
CA SER A 327 16.13 9.34 -19.03
C SER A 327 17.03 8.76 -20.11
N SER A 328 16.54 8.74 -21.35
CA SER A 328 17.27 8.29 -22.54
C SER A 328 16.88 9.19 -23.71
N GLY A 329 17.79 10.11 -24.05
CA GLY A 329 17.50 11.21 -24.98
C GLY A 329 16.37 12.10 -24.47
N ASP A 330 15.35 12.33 -25.30
CA ASP A 330 14.15 13.11 -24.97
C ASP A 330 13.05 12.26 -24.27
N CYS A 331 13.31 10.98 -24.00
CA CYS A 331 12.36 10.07 -23.36
C CYS A 331 12.64 9.96 -21.86
N LEU A 332 11.57 10.01 -21.05
CA LEU A 332 11.61 9.86 -19.60
C LEU A 332 10.64 8.73 -19.18
N ALA A 333 11.16 7.71 -18.51
CA ALA A 333 10.39 6.68 -17.84
C ALA A 333 10.60 6.82 -16.33
N SER A 334 9.55 7.07 -15.56
CA SER A 334 9.63 7.15 -14.11
C SER A 334 8.48 6.42 -13.45
N GLY A 335 8.69 6.01 -12.20
CA GLY A 335 7.67 5.32 -11.43
C GLY A 335 8.14 4.93 -10.04
N PHE A 336 7.22 4.32 -9.30
CA PHE A 336 7.50 3.66 -8.04
C PHE A 336 7.48 2.15 -8.27
N TYR A 337 8.43 1.43 -7.69
CA TYR A 337 8.45 -0.04 -7.67
C TYR A 337 8.71 -0.52 -6.25
N GLY A 338 7.79 -1.33 -5.71
CA GLY A 338 7.93 -1.96 -4.40
C GLY A 338 7.65 -3.46 -4.49
N SER A 339 8.47 -4.26 -3.83
CA SER A 339 8.29 -5.72 -3.78
C SER A 339 9.03 -6.34 -2.60
N THR A 340 8.62 -7.55 -2.23
CA THR A 340 9.35 -8.41 -1.29
C THR A 340 10.49 -9.11 -2.03
N PRO A 341 11.76 -8.88 -1.66
CA PRO A 341 12.89 -9.51 -2.32
C PRO A 341 13.00 -11.01 -1.96
N ASP A 342 13.43 -11.82 -2.92
CA ASP A 342 13.62 -13.28 -2.74
C ASP A 342 14.76 -13.60 -1.75
N ASP A 343 15.81 -12.78 -1.76
CA ASP A 343 16.92 -12.81 -0.81
C ASP A 343 17.22 -11.38 -0.34
N GLY A 344 17.17 -11.19 0.98
CA GLY A 344 17.46 -9.93 1.65
C GLY A 344 18.27 -10.14 2.92
N ALA A 345 19.01 -11.25 3.04
CA ALA A 345 19.80 -11.53 4.23
C ALA A 345 20.81 -10.42 4.51
N ILE A 346 20.83 -9.94 5.76
CA ILE A 346 21.82 -8.98 6.23
C ILE A 346 23.04 -9.77 6.73
N GLN A 347 24.20 -9.55 6.12
CA GLN A 347 25.46 -10.19 6.49
C GLN A 347 26.53 -9.15 6.75
N ASP A 348 27.12 -9.20 7.95
CA ASP A 348 28.13 -8.23 8.40
C ASP A 348 27.69 -6.77 8.17
N GLN A 349 26.41 -6.49 8.43
CA GLN A 349 25.79 -5.16 8.27
C GLN A 349 25.60 -4.72 6.82
N ASN A 350 25.83 -5.61 5.86
CA ASN A 350 25.59 -5.37 4.45
C ASN A 350 24.36 -6.14 3.99
N PHE A 351 23.67 -5.62 2.99
CA PHE A 351 22.63 -6.35 2.28
C PHE A 351 22.71 -6.04 0.79
N THR A 352 22.13 -6.94 -0.01
CA THR A 352 21.89 -6.71 -1.43
C THR A 352 20.57 -7.37 -1.78
N VAL A 353 19.63 -6.58 -2.29
CA VAL A 353 18.35 -7.08 -2.77
C VAL A 353 18.22 -6.82 -4.26
N LEU A 354 17.74 -7.83 -4.98
CA LEU A 354 17.39 -7.71 -6.39
C LEU A 354 15.88 -7.61 -6.52
N LEU A 355 15.44 -6.53 -7.14
CA LEU A 355 14.06 -6.27 -7.50
C LEU A 355 13.97 -6.25 -9.03
N THR A 356 12.96 -6.85 -9.64
CA THR A 356 12.78 -6.80 -11.10
C THR A 356 11.34 -6.44 -11.41
N ASN A 357 11.11 -5.31 -12.09
CA ASN A 357 9.75 -4.94 -12.50
C ASN A 357 9.30 -5.72 -13.75
N SER A 358 8.05 -5.52 -14.15
CA SER A 358 7.46 -6.17 -15.32
C SER A 358 8.13 -5.83 -16.65
N ASP A 359 8.78 -4.68 -16.74
CA ASP A 359 9.48 -4.26 -17.95
C ASP A 359 10.85 -4.95 -18.07
N GLY A 360 11.23 -5.79 -17.10
CA GLY A 360 12.54 -6.40 -17.01
C GLY A 360 13.64 -5.43 -16.57
N VAL A 361 13.26 -4.27 -16.01
CA VAL A 361 14.19 -3.38 -15.31
C VAL A 361 14.50 -4.00 -13.96
N ARG A 362 15.78 -4.25 -13.74
CA ARG A 362 16.38 -4.78 -12.52
C ARG A 362 16.88 -3.63 -11.68
N PHE A 363 16.51 -3.64 -10.41
CA PHE A 363 17.00 -2.73 -9.40
C PHE A 363 17.79 -3.54 -8.37
N ILE A 364 19.09 -3.30 -8.31
CA ILE A 364 19.99 -3.91 -7.34
C ILE A 364 20.21 -2.86 -6.25
N LEU A 365 19.51 -3.01 -5.13
CA LEU A 365 19.68 -2.14 -3.97
C LEU A 365 20.67 -2.81 -3.02
N ALA A 366 21.87 -2.26 -2.93
CA ALA A 366 22.92 -2.71 -2.02
C ALA A 366 23.14 -1.66 -0.94
N GLY A 367 23.29 -2.08 0.32
CA GLY A 367 23.40 -1.17 1.44
C GLY A 367 24.29 -1.66 2.56
N ILE A 368 24.74 -0.71 3.38
CA ILE A 368 25.53 -0.90 4.60
C ILE A 368 24.84 -0.12 5.72
N PHE A 369 24.61 -0.77 6.85
CA PHE A 369 24.19 -0.08 8.07
C PHE A 369 25.42 0.50 8.77
N ASP A 370 25.48 1.83 8.92
CA ASP A 370 26.57 2.49 9.66
C ASP A 370 26.31 2.47 11.17
N SER A 371 25.03 2.46 11.55
CA SER A 371 24.55 2.46 12.92
C SER A 371 23.13 1.89 12.98
N ASP A 372 22.56 1.78 14.19
CA ASP A 372 21.15 1.43 14.40
C ASP A 372 20.16 2.37 13.69
N ASN A 373 20.60 3.57 13.30
CA ASN A 373 19.71 4.63 12.79
C ASN A 373 20.11 5.19 11.42
N GLN A 374 21.22 4.72 10.83
CA GLN A 374 21.73 5.24 9.56
C GLN A 374 22.23 4.11 8.67
N ALA A 375 21.86 4.16 7.40
CA ALA A 375 22.33 3.27 6.35
C ALA A 375 22.65 4.08 5.10
N HIS A 376 23.56 3.58 4.28
CA HIS A 376 23.85 4.12 2.96
C HIS A 376 24.17 3.00 1.98
N GLY A 377 24.17 3.30 0.70
CA GLY A 377 24.48 2.29 -0.30
C GLY A 377 24.40 2.77 -1.74
N THR A 378 24.21 1.79 -2.63
CA THR A 378 24.00 2.01 -4.06
C THR A 378 22.70 1.38 -4.54
N LEU A 379 22.11 1.99 -5.56
CA LEU A 379 20.96 1.51 -6.30
C LEU A 379 21.39 1.43 -7.77
N ASN A 380 21.55 0.23 -8.29
CA ASN A 380 21.84 0.01 -9.71
C ASN A 380 20.56 -0.37 -10.46
N ILE A 381 20.20 0.42 -11.47
CA ILE A 381 19.03 0.26 -12.32
C ILE A 381 19.51 -0.17 -13.70
N THR A 382 19.30 -1.43 -14.04
CA THR A 382 19.70 -2.02 -15.32
C THR A 382 18.51 -2.62 -16.04
N GLY A 383 18.49 -2.60 -17.37
CA GLY A 383 17.45 -3.30 -18.14
C GLY A 383 16.98 -2.48 -19.32
N LYS A 384 15.79 -2.81 -19.85
CA LYS A 384 15.24 -2.15 -21.03
C LYS A 384 13.87 -1.58 -20.73
N THR A 385 13.72 -0.27 -20.91
CA THR A 385 12.44 0.41 -20.85
C THR A 385 11.91 0.69 -22.26
N HIS A 386 10.70 1.23 -22.36
CA HIS A 386 10.20 1.80 -23.61
C HIS A 386 11.04 3.00 -24.09
N CYS A 387 11.83 3.63 -23.21
CA CYS A 387 12.78 4.69 -23.54
C CYS A 387 14.15 4.18 -24.01
N GLY A 388 14.40 2.87 -23.97
CA GLY A 388 15.67 2.25 -24.34
C GLY A 388 16.34 1.54 -23.17
N ASP A 389 17.58 1.11 -23.40
CA ASP A 389 18.39 0.43 -22.40
C ASP A 389 18.80 1.41 -21.30
N THR A 390 18.82 0.94 -20.05
CA THR A 390 19.26 1.70 -18.88
C THR A 390 20.34 0.92 -18.14
N ASP A 391 21.32 1.67 -17.65
CA ASP A 391 22.39 1.21 -16.77
C ASP A 391 22.79 2.42 -15.92
N THR A 392 22.05 2.64 -14.84
CA THR A 392 22.18 3.82 -13.98
C THR A 392 22.51 3.40 -12.56
N GLU A 393 23.62 3.89 -12.04
CA GLU A 393 24.00 3.71 -10.64
C GLU A 393 23.77 5.01 -9.86
N LEU A 394 23.05 4.91 -8.75
CA LEU A 394 22.76 6.00 -7.82
C LEU A 394 23.30 5.63 -6.45
N THR A 395 23.75 6.60 -5.67
CA THR A 395 24.02 6.39 -4.24
C THR A 395 22.76 6.72 -3.43
N TRP A 396 22.62 6.18 -2.22
CA TRP A 396 21.51 6.52 -1.34
C TRP A 396 21.89 6.53 0.13
N THR A 397 21.07 7.23 0.92
CA THR A 397 21.15 7.26 2.38
C THR A 397 19.76 7.07 2.96
N ALA A 398 19.64 6.31 4.05
CA ALA A 398 18.39 6.06 4.74
C ALA A 398 18.56 6.17 6.26
N THR A 399 17.47 6.54 6.93
CA THR A 399 17.34 6.62 8.39
C THR A 399 16.23 5.72 8.89
N HIS A 400 16.42 5.15 10.07
CA HIS A 400 15.41 4.32 10.72
C HIS A 400 14.24 5.17 11.22
N VAL A 401 13.00 4.83 10.84
CA VAL A 401 11.80 5.66 11.08
C VAL A 401 11.45 5.75 12.57
N SER A 402 11.79 4.72 13.36
CA SER A 402 11.48 4.68 14.80
C SER A 402 12.62 5.17 15.69
N ALA A 403 13.71 5.69 15.12
CA ALA A 403 14.82 6.23 15.90
C ALA A 403 14.40 7.53 16.60
N PRO A 404 14.65 7.70 17.92
CA PRO A 404 14.55 9.02 18.52
C PRO A 404 15.48 9.98 17.77
N PRO A 405 15.06 11.22 17.47
CA PRO A 405 15.89 12.17 16.74
C PRO A 405 17.24 12.27 17.44
N THR A 406 18.32 12.01 16.70
CA THR A 406 19.67 12.22 17.22
C THR A 406 19.83 13.71 17.46
N ASP A 407 19.68 14.13 18.71
CA ASP A 407 20.15 15.44 19.14
C ASP A 407 21.60 15.55 18.67
N ASN A 408 21.88 16.55 17.83
CA ASN A 408 23.22 16.85 17.35
C ASN A 408 24.13 16.97 18.58
N ALA A 409 24.88 15.91 18.86
CA ALA A 409 25.91 15.92 19.88
C ALA A 409 26.92 16.98 19.44
N THR A 410 26.84 18.14 20.09
CA THR A 410 27.87 19.17 19.99
C THR A 410 29.17 18.49 20.40
N PRO A 411 30.26 18.57 19.61
CA PRO A 411 31.53 17.95 19.98
C PRO A 411 31.91 18.48 21.36
N ASP A 412 31.97 17.59 22.35
CA ASP A 412 32.45 17.94 23.68
C ASP A 412 33.85 18.53 23.52
N ALA A 413 34.00 19.79 23.93
CA ALA A 413 35.25 20.50 23.85
C ALA A 413 36.31 19.73 24.64
N GLU A 414 37.44 19.50 23.97
CA GLU A 414 38.64 18.87 24.53
C GLU A 414 39.00 19.53 25.89
N PRO A 415 39.20 18.76 26.97
CA PRO A 415 39.57 19.33 28.25
C PRO A 415 40.99 19.89 28.16
N THR A 416 41.09 21.23 28.16
CA THR A 416 42.36 21.95 28.29
C THR A 416 43.05 21.52 29.59
N ALA A 417 44.17 20.82 29.47
CA ALA A 417 45.02 20.49 30.61
C ALA A 417 45.66 21.77 31.18
N GLU A 418 45.29 22.13 32.41
CA GLU A 418 46.05 23.10 33.21
C GLU A 418 47.42 22.51 33.54
N MET A 419 48.48 23.18 33.09
CA MET A 419 49.83 22.93 33.59
C MET A 419 49.97 23.41 35.04
N PRO A 420 50.63 22.65 35.92
CA PRO A 420 50.99 23.14 37.23
C PRO A 420 52.17 24.12 37.13
N THR A 421 52.00 25.29 37.72
CA THR A 421 53.07 26.25 37.97
C THR A 421 53.87 25.79 39.18
N GLU A 422 55.17 25.56 39.03
CA GLU A 422 56.11 25.37 40.13
C GLU A 422 57.23 26.42 40.06
N ALA A 423 57.44 27.08 41.20
CA ALA A 423 58.55 27.97 41.64
C ALA A 423 58.86 29.27 40.87
#